data_AF-A0A2Z6RRL4-F1
#
_entry.id   AF-A0A2Z6RRL4-F1
#
_cell.length_a   1.000
_cell.length_b   1.000
_cell.length_c   1.000
_cell.angle_alpha   90.00
_cell.angle_beta   90.00
_cell.angle_gamma   90.00
#
_symmetry.space_group_name_H-M   'P 1'
#
loop_
_entity.id
_entity.type
_entity.pdbx_description
1 polymer ?
#
loop_
_entity_poly.entity_id
_entity_poly.type
_entity_poly.pdbx_seq_one_letter_code
_entity_poly.pdbx_strand_id
1 'polypeptide(L)'
;MKFNFFLFLLTALTAVASESQETLPNIIIQSFVNHLFWAVDNTHDVVLDDQPIDWTIDPYKDGNFILPNRISGKSVKYNGPKKPFTNEINKNITLDQEWQIEPVIPDGEESPVYICSIHQPDMCATQHFESGRWTVVAFPKVFPKSGMPPHQWWLLHSEEEE
;
A
#
# COMPACT_ATOMS: atom_id res chain seq x y z
N MET A 1 3.09 -6.98 -55.23
CA MET A 1 2.23 -6.71 -54.06
C MET A 1 3.06 -5.93 -53.05
N LYS A 2 2.70 -4.67 -52.77
CA LYS A 2 3.38 -3.86 -51.75
C LYS A 2 2.84 -4.27 -50.40
N PHE A 3 3.60 -5.05 -49.67
CA PHE A 3 3.26 -5.47 -48.32
C PHE A 3 3.42 -4.26 -47.40
N ASN A 4 2.32 -3.81 -46.78
CA ASN A 4 2.28 -2.67 -45.88
C ASN A 4 3.04 -3.01 -44.59
N PHE A 5 4.36 -2.87 -44.60
CA PHE A 5 5.23 -3.04 -43.43
C PHE A 5 4.82 -2.12 -42.26
N PHE A 6 4.26 -0.95 -42.59
CA PHE A 6 3.71 0.00 -41.62
C PHE A 6 2.52 -0.54 -40.83
N LEU A 7 1.67 -1.38 -41.42
CA LEU A 7 0.51 -1.95 -40.73
C LEU A 7 0.93 -2.97 -39.67
N PHE A 8 1.97 -3.76 -39.96
CA PHE A 8 2.53 -4.73 -39.01
C PHE A 8 3.24 -4.04 -37.83
N LEU A 9 3.92 -2.92 -38.07
CA LEU A 9 4.55 -2.12 -37.03
C LEU A 9 3.53 -1.43 -36.11
N LEU A 10 2.41 -0.94 -36.66
CA LEU A 10 1.31 -0.36 -35.88
C LEU A 10 0.66 -1.38 -34.95
N THR A 11 0.42 -2.62 -35.41
CA THR A 11 -0.12 -3.69 -34.56
C THR A 11 0.85 -4.16 -33.48
N ALA A 12 2.16 -4.13 -33.75
CA ALA A 12 3.17 -4.48 -32.76
C ALA A 12 3.33 -3.38 -31.70
N LEU A 13 3.23 -2.09 -32.07
CA LEU A 13 3.35 -0.98 -31.11
C LEU A 13 2.15 -0.90 -30.16
N THR A 14 0.95 -1.27 -30.59
CA THR A 14 -0.23 -1.28 -29.72
C THR A 14 -0.22 -2.40 -28.68
N ALA A 15 0.58 -3.45 -28.87
CA ALA A 15 0.64 -4.60 -27.97
C ALA A 15 1.55 -4.38 -26.75
N VAL A 16 2.36 -3.31 -26.71
CA VAL A 16 3.33 -3.03 -25.62
C VAL A 16 2.79 -2.03 -24.60
N ALA A 17 1.56 -1.53 -24.76
CA ALA A 17 0.99 -0.47 -23.92
C ALA A 17 0.02 -0.97 -22.84
N SER A 18 0.18 -2.21 -22.38
CA SER A 18 -0.64 -2.75 -21.28
C SER A 18 0.20 -3.64 -20.37
N GLU A 19 1.23 -3.06 -19.75
CA GLU A 19 1.64 -3.53 -18.42
C GLU A 19 0.51 -3.13 -17.47
N SER A 20 -0.49 -4.00 -17.36
CA SER A 20 -1.48 -3.90 -16.29
C SER A 20 -0.74 -4.16 -14.99
N GLN A 21 -0.62 -3.14 -14.16
CA GLN A 21 -0.16 -3.28 -12.78
C GLN A 21 -1.01 -4.39 -12.12
N GLU A 22 -0.36 -5.45 -11.63
CA GLU A 22 -1.05 -6.64 -11.15
C GLU A 22 -1.58 -6.45 -9.73
N THR A 23 -2.82 -6.88 -9.48
CA THR A 23 -3.38 -6.97 -8.13
C THR A 23 -2.56 -7.97 -7.31
N LEU A 24 -2.16 -7.58 -6.11
CA LEU A 24 -1.45 -8.44 -5.16
C LEU A 24 -2.44 -8.93 -4.08
N PRO A 25 -2.99 -10.14 -4.21
CA PRO A 25 -3.84 -10.72 -3.17
C PRO A 25 -3.02 -11.24 -1.99
N ASN A 26 -3.71 -11.47 -0.87
CA ASN A 26 -3.19 -12.17 0.32
C ASN A 26 -1.84 -11.64 0.83
N ILE A 27 -1.73 -10.32 0.93
CA ILE A 27 -0.58 -9.61 1.47
C ILE A 27 -0.71 -9.43 2.97
N ILE A 28 0.34 -9.79 3.70
CA ILE A 28 0.53 -9.43 5.10
C ILE A 28 1.42 -8.18 5.16
N ILE A 29 0.91 -7.11 5.78
CA ILE A 29 1.67 -5.86 5.98
C ILE A 29 2.26 -5.87 7.39
N GLN A 30 3.58 -5.99 7.50
CA GLN A 30 4.29 -6.08 8.78
C GLN A 30 5.13 -4.83 9.04
N SER A 31 5.15 -4.36 10.27
CA SER A 31 6.10 -3.36 10.75
C SER A 31 7.52 -3.90 10.72
N PHE A 32 8.42 -3.17 10.07
CA PHE A 32 9.85 -3.52 10.07
C PHE A 32 10.50 -3.38 11.47
N VAL A 33 9.97 -2.47 12.32
CA VAL A 33 10.64 -2.06 13.57
C VAL A 33 10.23 -2.91 14.77
N ASN A 34 8.94 -3.20 14.91
CA ASN A 34 8.38 -3.91 16.07
C ASN A 34 7.72 -5.25 15.69
N HIS A 35 7.76 -5.64 14.42
CA HIS A 35 7.25 -6.90 13.89
C HIS A 35 5.74 -7.14 14.04
N LEU A 36 4.97 -6.14 14.49
CA LEU A 36 3.50 -6.19 14.54
C LEU A 36 2.91 -6.04 13.14
N PHE A 37 1.70 -6.56 12.94
CA PHE A 37 1.02 -6.60 11.65
C PHE A 37 -0.11 -5.59 11.58
N TRP A 38 -0.37 -5.05 10.38
CA TRP A 38 -1.60 -4.29 10.17
C TRP A 38 -2.80 -5.21 10.37
N ALA A 39 -3.71 -4.75 11.23
CA ALA A 39 -4.97 -5.40 11.50
C ALA A 39 -6.11 -4.36 11.52
N VAL A 40 -7.34 -4.84 11.69
CA VAL A 40 -8.53 -3.98 11.80
C VAL A 40 -9.22 -4.31 13.11
N ASP A 41 -9.45 -3.28 13.92
CA ASP A 41 -10.13 -3.45 15.19
C ASP A 41 -11.66 -3.42 15.04
N ASN A 42 -12.36 -3.56 16.16
CA ASN A 42 -13.83 -3.51 16.20
C ASN A 42 -14.43 -2.15 15.82
N THR A 43 -13.65 -1.05 15.83
CA THR A 43 -14.09 0.27 15.39
C THR A 43 -13.81 0.53 13.91
N HIS A 44 -13.17 -0.42 13.21
CA HIS A 44 -12.68 -0.33 11.84
C HIS A 44 -11.42 0.52 11.64
N ASP A 45 -10.73 0.85 12.72
CA ASP A 45 -9.44 1.54 12.66
C ASP A 45 -8.35 0.54 12.25
N VAL A 46 -7.36 1.03 11.50
CA VAL A 46 -6.16 0.25 11.19
C VAL A 46 -5.22 0.31 12.39
N VAL A 47 -4.98 -0.85 12.97
CA VAL A 47 -4.16 -1.03 14.17
C VAL A 47 -2.93 -1.89 13.88
N LEU A 48 -2.03 -1.97 14.85
CA LEU A 48 -0.98 -2.99 14.84
C LEU A 48 -1.26 -4.04 15.90
N ASP A 49 -1.22 -5.30 15.50
CA ASP A 49 -1.50 -6.45 16.36
C ASP A 49 -0.49 -7.58 16.15
N ASP A 50 -0.50 -8.58 17.03
CA ASP A 50 0.36 -9.77 16.94
C ASP A 50 -0.14 -10.80 15.91
N GLN A 51 -1.44 -10.75 15.59
CA GLN A 51 -2.07 -11.60 14.59
C GLN A 51 -2.22 -10.88 13.24
N PRO A 52 -1.67 -11.43 12.14
CA PRO A 52 -1.86 -10.85 10.82
C PRO A 52 -3.29 -11.07 10.31
N ILE A 53 -3.69 -10.21 9.38
CA ILE A 53 -4.83 -10.44 8.49
C ILE A 53 -4.38 -10.23 7.06
N ASP A 54 -5.14 -10.80 6.12
CA ASP A 54 -4.84 -10.69 4.70
C ASP A 54 -5.37 -9.38 4.13
N TRP A 55 -4.52 -8.72 3.37
CA TRP A 55 -4.82 -7.53 2.60
C TRP A 55 -4.72 -7.83 1.10
N THR A 56 -5.47 -7.10 0.30
CA THR A 56 -5.28 -7.03 -1.15
C THR A 56 -4.78 -5.64 -1.50
N ILE A 57 -3.67 -5.56 -2.23
CA ILE A 57 -3.20 -4.33 -2.84
C ILE A 57 -3.73 -4.32 -4.28
N ASP A 58 -4.71 -3.46 -4.53
CA ASP A 58 -5.40 -3.37 -5.82
C ASP A 58 -4.98 -2.09 -6.55
N PRO A 59 -4.23 -2.20 -7.67
CA PRO A 59 -3.78 -1.05 -8.43
C PRO A 59 -4.92 -0.19 -8.97
N TYR A 60 -4.79 1.13 -8.87
CA TYR A 60 -5.79 2.07 -9.37
C TYR A 60 -5.15 3.37 -9.85
N LYS A 61 -5.25 3.62 -11.17
CA LYS A 61 -4.73 4.82 -11.84
C LYS A 61 -3.28 5.14 -11.48
N ASP A 62 -3.10 6.01 -10.50
CA ASP A 62 -1.82 6.60 -10.07
C ASP A 62 -1.36 6.07 -8.70
N GLY A 63 -2.09 5.13 -8.10
CA GLY A 63 -1.77 4.54 -6.80
C GLY A 63 -2.40 3.17 -6.61
N ASN A 64 -2.64 2.81 -5.35
CA ASN A 64 -3.18 1.50 -4.97
C ASN A 64 -4.26 1.65 -3.91
N PHE A 65 -5.30 0.84 -3.96
CA PHE A 65 -6.16 0.59 -2.81
C PHE A 65 -5.53 -0.50 -1.94
N ILE A 66 -5.65 -0.32 -0.63
CA ILE A 66 -5.30 -1.37 0.35
C ILE A 66 -6.62 -1.84 0.96
N LEU A 67 -6.97 -3.11 0.70
CA LEU A 67 -8.27 -3.68 0.99
C LEU A 67 -8.12 -4.79 2.04
N PRO A 68 -8.80 -4.74 3.19
CA PRO A 68 -8.81 -5.88 4.12
C PRO A 68 -9.68 -7.01 3.55
N ASN A 69 -9.12 -8.20 3.32
CA ASN A 69 -9.83 -9.30 2.66
C ASN A 69 -11.06 -9.78 3.43
N ARG A 70 -11.03 -9.67 4.76
CA ARG A 70 -12.14 -10.04 5.65
C ARG A 70 -13.32 -9.07 5.61
N ILE A 71 -13.16 -7.88 5.02
CA ILE A 71 -14.19 -6.82 5.03
C ILE A 71 -14.41 -6.31 3.60
N SER A 72 -15.32 -6.97 2.89
CA SER A 72 -15.63 -6.66 1.49
C SER A 72 -16.08 -5.21 1.29
N GLY A 73 -15.58 -4.60 0.21
CA GLY A 73 -16.00 -3.27 -0.26
C GLY A 73 -15.49 -2.10 0.57
N LYS A 74 -14.50 -2.31 1.43
CA LYS A 74 -13.81 -1.24 2.17
C LYS A 74 -12.35 -1.13 1.75
N SER A 75 -11.79 0.08 1.89
CA SER A 75 -10.37 0.35 1.71
C SER A 75 -9.82 1.22 2.83
N VAL A 76 -8.52 1.14 3.05
CA VAL A 76 -7.79 1.99 3.98
C VAL A 76 -7.85 3.44 3.51
N LYS A 77 -8.22 4.33 4.42
CA LYS A 77 -8.37 5.76 4.16
C LYS A 77 -7.45 6.61 5.03
N TYR A 78 -6.84 7.60 4.39
CA TYR A 78 -6.15 8.72 5.01
C TYR A 78 -7.16 9.71 5.63
N ASN A 79 -7.08 9.92 6.95
CA ASN A 79 -8.00 10.80 7.68
C ASN A 79 -7.41 12.18 8.01
N GLY A 80 -6.20 12.47 7.54
CA GLY A 80 -5.45 13.68 7.86
C GLY A 80 -4.20 13.40 8.73
N PRO A 81 -3.37 14.42 8.96
CA PRO A 81 -2.11 14.25 9.67
C PRO A 81 -2.33 13.82 11.13
N LYS A 82 -1.52 12.86 11.59
CA LYS A 82 -1.54 12.28 12.94
C LYS A 82 -2.86 11.64 13.36
N LYS A 83 -3.76 11.40 12.41
CA LYS A 83 -5.02 10.71 12.68
C LYS A 83 -4.87 9.23 12.30
N PRO A 84 -5.51 8.31 13.06
CA PRO A 84 -5.60 6.91 12.70
C PRO A 84 -6.21 6.71 11.32
N PHE A 85 -5.68 5.74 10.59
CA PHE A 85 -6.31 5.26 9.37
C PHE A 85 -7.54 4.43 9.71
N THR A 86 -8.52 4.44 8.82
CA THR A 86 -9.77 3.69 8.98
C THR A 86 -10.10 2.94 7.71
N ASN A 87 -10.88 1.87 7.81
CA ASN A 87 -11.45 1.18 6.65
C ASN A 87 -12.83 1.77 6.33
N GLU A 88 -12.92 2.51 5.23
CA GLU A 88 -14.17 3.14 4.77
C GLU A 88 -14.76 2.42 3.55
N ILE A 89 -16.09 2.49 3.42
CA ILE A 89 -16.82 1.88 2.30
C ILE A 89 -16.49 2.62 1.01
N ASN A 90 -16.15 1.87 -0.04
CA ASN A 90 -15.85 2.38 -1.39
C ASN A 90 -17.12 2.81 -2.15
N LYS A 91 -17.91 3.74 -1.58
CA LYS A 91 -19.11 4.30 -2.26
C LYS A 91 -18.74 5.37 -3.27
N ASN A 92 -17.76 6.21 -2.92
CA ASN A 92 -17.21 7.26 -3.77
C ASN A 92 -15.70 7.18 -3.64
N ILE A 93 -15.01 6.71 -4.68
CA ILE A 93 -13.54 6.65 -4.69
C ILE A 93 -13.00 8.08 -4.50
N THR A 94 -12.23 8.30 -3.44
CA THR A 94 -11.51 9.55 -3.20
C THR A 94 -10.00 9.30 -3.16
N LEU A 95 -9.22 10.36 -3.46
CA LEU A 95 -7.75 10.32 -3.36
C LEU A 95 -7.25 9.96 -1.97
N ASP A 96 -8.07 10.13 -0.93
CA ASP A 96 -7.73 9.74 0.45
C ASP A 96 -7.68 8.21 0.63
N GLN A 97 -8.22 7.43 -0.30
CA GLN A 97 -8.19 5.97 -0.28
C GLN A 97 -7.06 5.39 -1.14
N GLU A 98 -6.35 6.24 -1.89
CA GLU A 98 -5.30 5.84 -2.81
C GLU A 98 -3.92 6.01 -2.16
N TRP A 99 -3.07 4.99 -2.32
CA TRP A 99 -1.77 4.90 -1.68
C TRP A 99 -0.65 4.65 -2.70
N GLN A 100 0.40 5.47 -2.60
CA GLN A 100 1.67 5.23 -3.25
C GLN A 100 2.48 4.26 -2.39
N ILE A 101 2.91 3.14 -2.97
CA ILE A 101 3.80 2.18 -2.32
C ILE A 101 5.17 2.33 -2.97
N GLU A 102 6.16 2.74 -2.18
CA GLU A 102 7.50 3.06 -2.67
C GLU A 102 8.54 2.20 -1.98
N PRO A 103 9.38 1.45 -2.72
CA PRO A 103 10.48 0.73 -2.10
C PRO A 103 11.46 1.71 -1.45
N VAL A 104 11.96 1.38 -0.26
CA VAL A 104 13.02 2.14 0.40
C VAL A 104 14.31 2.04 -0.41
N ILE A 105 14.56 0.89 -1.04
CA ILE A 105 15.69 0.63 -1.94
C ILE A 105 15.11 0.07 -3.26
N PRO A 106 15.33 0.73 -4.41
CA PRO A 106 14.66 0.39 -5.67
C PRO A 106 14.84 -1.05 -6.18
N ASP A 107 15.93 -1.73 -5.82
CA ASP A 107 16.35 -2.99 -6.45
C ASP A 107 16.58 -4.15 -5.46
N GLY A 108 16.04 -4.08 -4.23
CA GLY A 108 16.20 -5.16 -3.25
C GLY A 108 14.94 -6.01 -3.15
N GLU A 109 15.03 -7.30 -3.50
CA GLU A 109 14.03 -8.30 -3.09
C GLU A 109 13.80 -8.20 -1.57
N GLU A 110 12.54 -8.21 -1.15
CA GLU A 110 12.12 -8.06 0.27
C GLU A 110 12.50 -6.73 0.96
N SER A 111 12.77 -5.66 0.19
CA SER A 111 13.04 -4.35 0.78
C SER A 111 11.82 -3.78 1.48
N PRO A 112 11.98 -3.12 2.64
CA PRO A 112 10.90 -2.38 3.25
C PRO A 112 10.38 -1.30 2.28
N VAL A 113 9.10 -0.97 2.42
CA VAL A 113 8.40 0.03 1.63
C VAL A 113 7.91 1.18 2.52
N TYR A 114 7.74 2.34 1.91
CA TYR A 114 6.84 3.37 2.40
C TYR A 114 5.45 3.17 1.80
N ILE A 115 4.42 3.43 2.59
CA ILE A 115 3.04 3.49 2.13
C ILE A 115 2.55 4.93 2.37
N CYS A 116 2.43 5.74 1.32
CA CYS A 116 2.16 7.17 1.40
C CYS A 116 0.84 7.54 0.72
N SER A 117 0.14 8.55 1.23
CA SER A 117 -1.13 8.97 0.65
C SER A 117 -0.92 9.62 -0.71
N ILE A 118 -1.72 9.28 -1.71
CA ILE A 118 -1.73 10.00 -3.00
C ILE A 118 -2.27 11.42 -2.82
N HIS A 119 -3.26 11.62 -1.94
CA HIS A 119 -3.81 12.94 -1.66
C HIS A 119 -2.77 13.90 -1.06
N GLN A 120 -1.88 13.38 -0.18
CA GLN A 120 -0.77 14.11 0.41
C GLN A 120 0.51 13.25 0.37
N PRO A 121 1.30 13.32 -0.72
CA PRO A 121 2.45 12.43 -0.97
C PRO A 121 3.56 12.49 0.08
N ASP A 122 3.62 13.57 0.86
CA ASP A 122 4.56 13.71 1.97
C ASP A 122 4.09 13.00 3.24
N MET A 123 2.85 12.51 3.31
CA MET A 123 2.28 11.85 4.48
C MET A 123 2.25 10.33 4.30
N CYS A 124 2.96 9.62 5.18
CA CYS A 124 3.11 8.17 5.10
C CYS A 124 2.64 7.45 6.36
N ALA A 125 2.21 6.21 6.15
CA ALA A 125 1.81 5.28 7.18
C ALA A 125 2.94 5.10 8.19
N THR A 126 2.63 5.36 9.45
CA THR A 126 3.60 5.41 10.54
C THR A 126 3.03 4.67 11.75
N GLN A 127 3.83 3.81 12.36
CA GLN A 127 3.49 3.16 13.62
C GLN A 127 3.40 4.22 14.72
N HIS A 128 2.32 4.20 15.49
CA HIS A 128 2.12 5.14 16.57
C HIS A 128 1.54 4.47 17.81
N PHE A 129 2.20 4.64 18.95
CA PHE A 129 1.71 4.15 20.24
C PHE A 129 1.13 5.31 21.04
N GLU A 130 -0.17 5.24 21.30
CA GLU A 130 -0.86 6.21 22.13
C GLU A 130 -1.86 5.49 23.04
N SER A 131 -1.96 5.91 24.29
CA SER A 131 -2.95 5.39 25.25
C SER A 131 -2.98 3.86 25.40
N GLY A 132 -1.81 3.21 25.31
CA GLY A 132 -1.71 1.76 25.49
C GLY A 132 -2.00 0.93 24.23
N ARG A 133 -2.16 1.57 23.07
CA ARG A 133 -2.55 0.92 21.81
C ARG A 133 -1.65 1.35 20.66
N TRP A 134 -1.27 0.38 19.82
CA TRP A 134 -0.59 0.66 18.56
C TRP A 134 -1.59 0.89 17.44
N THR A 135 -1.39 1.98 16.71
CA THR A 135 -2.22 2.40 15.57
C THR A 135 -1.35 2.73 14.38
N VAL A 136 -1.95 2.77 13.20
CA VAL A 136 -1.32 3.29 11.99
C VAL A 136 -1.87 4.68 11.73
N VAL A 137 -0.99 5.68 11.71
CA VAL A 137 -1.34 7.09 11.49
C VAL A 137 -0.47 7.69 10.38
N ALA A 138 -0.85 8.86 9.88
CA ALA A 138 -0.02 9.59 8.92
C ALA A 138 0.95 10.55 9.61
N PHE A 139 2.24 10.43 9.31
CA PHE A 139 3.25 11.46 9.60
C PHE A 139 4.02 11.83 8.33
N PRO A 140 4.66 13.02 8.30
CA PRO A 140 5.58 13.38 7.23
C PRO A 140 6.63 12.30 7.00
N LYS A 141 6.93 12.01 5.73
CA LYS A 141 7.93 11.03 5.33
C LYS A 141 9.29 11.38 5.93
N VAL A 142 9.89 10.43 6.63
CA VAL A 142 11.20 10.58 7.28
C VAL A 142 12.20 9.70 6.57
N PHE A 143 13.23 10.32 6.02
CA PHE A 143 14.40 9.59 5.55
C PHE A 143 15.29 9.18 6.74
N PRO A 144 15.80 7.95 6.77
CA PRO A 144 16.63 7.47 7.87
C PRO A 144 17.81 8.41 8.11
N LYS A 145 17.89 8.97 9.32
CA LYS A 145 19.08 9.63 9.83
C LYS A 145 19.72 8.66 10.82
N SER A 146 21.03 8.40 10.70
CA SER A 146 21.82 7.60 11.65
C SER A 146 21.40 6.13 11.85
N GLY A 147 21.17 5.37 10.78
CA GLY A 147 21.17 3.90 10.82
C GLY A 147 20.00 3.22 11.56
N MET A 148 19.03 3.97 12.09
CA MET A 148 17.79 3.40 12.63
C MET A 148 16.69 3.41 11.57
N PRO A 149 15.99 2.28 11.34
CA PRO A 149 14.83 2.25 10.46
C PRO A 149 13.72 3.14 11.04
N PRO A 150 13.14 4.07 10.26
CA PRO A 150 12.00 4.84 10.72
C PRO A 150 10.78 3.93 10.94
N HIS A 151 9.89 4.35 11.84
CA HIS A 151 8.59 3.70 12.10
C HIS A 151 7.61 3.70 10.90
N GLN A 152 8.10 4.05 9.71
CA GLN A 152 7.38 4.16 8.45
C GLN A 152 7.74 3.04 7.46
N TRP A 153 8.64 2.14 7.86
CA TRP A 153 9.04 1.00 7.04
C TRP A 153 8.13 -0.19 7.30
N TRP A 154 7.60 -0.71 6.20
CA TRP A 154 6.68 -1.84 6.17
C TRP A 154 7.25 -2.94 5.29
N LEU A 155 7.09 -4.19 5.70
CA LEU A 155 7.35 -5.36 4.88
C LEU A 155 6.02 -5.85 4.31
N LEU A 156 6.02 -6.22 3.03
CA LEU A 156 4.88 -6.81 2.34
C LEU A 156 5.21 -8.28 2.08
N HIS A 157 4.53 -9.19 2.76
CA HIS A 157 4.71 -10.62 2.55
C HIS A 157 3.56 -11.15 1.72
N SER A 158 3.83 -11.75 0.57
CA SER A 158 2.86 -12.55 -0.18
C SER A 158 2.89 -13.99 0.30
N GLU A 159 1.74 -14.58 0.56
CA GLU A 159 1.67 -16.05 0.63
C GLU A 159 1.91 -16.59 -0.79
N GLU A 160 3.04 -17.27 -1.01
CA GLU A 160 3.22 -18.06 -2.21
C GLU A 160 2.21 -19.22 -2.17
N GLU A 161 1.36 -19.34 -3.19
CA GLU A 161 0.52 -20.53 -3.37
C GLU A 161 1.45 -21.74 -3.60
N GLU A 162 1.62 -22.59 -2.59
CA GLU A 162 2.27 -23.92 -2.71
C GLU A 162 1.50 -24.88 -3.63
#